data_AF-A0AAP3CU35-F1
#
_entry.id   AF-A0AAP3CU35-F1
#
_cell.length_a   1.000
_cell.length_b   1.000
_cell.length_c   1.000
_cell.angle_alpha   90.00
_cell.angle_beta   90.00
_cell.angle_gamma   90.00
#
_symmetry.space_group_name_H-M   'P 1'
#
loop_
_entity.id
_entity.type
_entity.pdbx_description
1 polymer ?
#
loop_
_entity_poly.entity_id
_entity_poly.type
_entity_poly.pdbx_seq_one_letter_code
_entity_poly.pdbx_strand_id
1 'polypeptide(L)'
;MTITVKKNLVSASKYGLKCPNPMTAQYITIHNTANDASAANEISYMIGNTSSTSFHFAVDDKEVRQGIPTNRNAWHTGDGKNGTGNRKSIGVEICYSKSGGPKYKAAEKLAIKFVAQLLKERGWGIDRVRKHQDWNGKYCPHRILSEGRWDEVKAAIEKELKALGGKTTSTSAPKASGGTYTVKKGDTLSAIAKEHGVSVASLQSLNGIKNPNLIKVGQVLKLTGSSTSSPKPSSKKTSYVLPSGVIRVTNPMRKGDDVRRIQNALAALYFYPDKGAKNNGIDGVYGPKTANAVKRFQSVSGLTADGIYGPKTKAKLEEKL
;
A
#
# COMPACT_ATOMS: atom_id res chain seq x y z
N MET A 1 0.28 -18.93 18.85
CA MET A 1 -0.69 -19.99 18.50
C MET A 1 -0.72 -20.12 16.98
N THR A 2 -0.55 -21.32 16.45
CA THR A 2 -0.68 -21.60 15.01
C THR A 2 -2.16 -21.48 14.61
N ILE A 3 -2.44 -20.76 13.54
CA ILE A 3 -3.78 -20.62 12.97
C ILE A 3 -4.09 -21.87 12.14
N THR A 4 -5.17 -22.55 12.52
CA THR A 4 -5.71 -23.69 11.77
C THR A 4 -6.38 -23.20 10.50
N VAL A 5 -5.93 -23.71 9.35
CA VAL A 5 -6.53 -23.44 8.04
C VAL A 5 -7.62 -24.47 7.75
N LYS A 6 -8.86 -24.02 7.56
CA LYS A 6 -9.96 -24.89 7.12
C LYS A 6 -9.98 -24.97 5.59
N LYS A 7 -9.85 -26.18 5.06
CA LYS A 7 -9.79 -26.40 3.60
C LYS A 7 -11.20 -26.59 3.02
N ASN A 8 -11.47 -25.92 1.91
CA ASN A 8 -12.58 -26.18 1.01
C ASN A 8 -12.04 -26.03 -0.42
N LEU A 9 -11.17 -26.96 -0.81
CA LEU A 9 -10.41 -26.85 -2.05
C LEU A 9 -11.31 -27.02 -3.27
N VAL A 10 -11.05 -26.23 -4.30
CA VAL A 10 -11.68 -26.38 -5.61
C VAL A 10 -11.45 -27.80 -6.14
N SER A 11 -12.49 -28.39 -6.75
CA SER A 11 -12.39 -29.67 -7.43
C SER A 11 -11.37 -29.62 -8.58
N ALA A 12 -10.64 -30.72 -8.79
CA ALA A 12 -9.66 -30.87 -9.87
C ALA A 12 -10.28 -30.61 -11.26
N SER A 13 -11.57 -30.91 -11.45
CA SER A 13 -12.30 -30.63 -12.70
C SER A 13 -12.37 -29.15 -13.05
N LYS A 14 -12.21 -28.26 -12.07
CA LYS A 14 -12.20 -26.79 -12.27
C LYS A 14 -10.79 -26.19 -12.29
N TYR A 15 -9.72 -27.00 -12.21
CA TYR A 15 -8.35 -26.48 -12.24
C TYR A 15 -8.07 -25.68 -13.51
N GLY A 16 -8.55 -26.13 -14.68
CA GLY A 16 -8.38 -25.40 -15.95
C GLY A 16 -8.87 -23.95 -15.89
N LEU A 17 -9.98 -23.71 -15.18
CA LEU A 17 -10.58 -22.39 -15.02
C LEU A 17 -9.91 -21.58 -13.90
N LYS A 18 -9.75 -22.20 -12.72
CA LYS A 18 -9.44 -21.49 -11.47
C LYS A 18 -7.95 -21.41 -11.17
N CYS A 19 -7.18 -22.42 -11.54
CA CYS A 19 -5.78 -22.56 -11.15
C CYS A 19 -4.99 -23.48 -12.11
N PRO A 20 -4.92 -23.16 -13.42
CA PRO A 20 -4.48 -24.12 -14.42
C PRO A 20 -3.00 -24.49 -14.36
N ASN A 21 -2.16 -23.64 -13.77
CA ASN A 21 -0.71 -23.81 -13.79
C ASN A 21 -0.18 -24.26 -12.42
N PRO A 22 0.77 -25.20 -12.38
CA PRO A 22 1.63 -25.37 -11.21
C PRO A 22 2.34 -24.06 -10.83
N MET A 23 2.62 -23.89 -9.55
CA MET A 23 3.27 -22.71 -8.99
C MET A 23 4.19 -23.10 -7.85
N THR A 24 5.42 -22.59 -7.91
CA THR A 24 6.27 -22.42 -6.73
C THR A 24 6.13 -20.98 -6.28
N ALA A 25 5.42 -20.77 -5.18
CA ALA A 25 5.19 -19.43 -4.66
C ALA A 25 6.52 -18.75 -4.31
N GLN A 26 6.60 -17.43 -4.51
CA GLN A 26 7.72 -16.58 -4.11
C GLN A 26 7.28 -15.35 -3.31
N TYR A 27 5.96 -15.05 -3.31
CA TYR A 27 5.37 -13.88 -2.68
C TYR A 27 4.02 -14.20 -2.03
N ILE A 28 3.59 -13.35 -1.09
CA ILE A 28 2.21 -13.30 -0.59
C ILE A 28 1.62 -11.94 -0.99
N THR A 29 0.42 -11.94 -1.57
CA THR A 29 -0.29 -10.73 -1.96
C THR A 29 -1.54 -10.56 -1.11
N ILE A 30 -1.64 -9.42 -0.42
CA ILE A 30 -2.80 -9.06 0.40
C ILE A 30 -3.85 -8.33 -0.45
N HIS A 31 -5.10 -8.72 -0.26
CA HIS A 31 -6.28 -8.16 -0.92
C HIS A 31 -7.38 -7.82 0.08
N ASN A 32 -8.37 -7.08 -0.42
CA ASN A 32 -9.65 -6.86 0.24
C ASN A 32 -10.74 -7.35 -0.70
N THR A 33 -11.69 -8.13 -0.19
CA THR A 33 -12.74 -8.75 -1.02
C THR A 33 -13.69 -7.75 -1.68
N ALA A 34 -13.75 -6.52 -1.17
CA ALA A 34 -14.76 -5.53 -1.48
C ALA A 34 -16.20 -6.05 -1.24
N ASN A 35 -16.37 -6.95 -0.28
CA ASN A 35 -17.65 -7.53 0.12
C ASN A 35 -17.73 -7.71 1.65
N ASP A 36 -18.92 -8.07 2.15
CA ASP A 36 -19.22 -8.34 3.57
C ASP A 36 -19.55 -9.81 3.87
N ALA A 37 -19.12 -10.71 2.99
CA ALA A 37 -19.24 -12.15 3.20
C ALA A 37 -18.17 -12.67 4.18
N SER A 38 -18.44 -13.81 4.82
CA SER A 38 -17.45 -14.57 5.61
C SER A 38 -16.42 -15.25 4.72
N ALA A 39 -15.31 -15.72 5.31
CA ALA A 39 -14.28 -16.45 4.58
C ALA A 39 -14.83 -17.73 3.95
N ALA A 40 -15.75 -18.42 4.64
CA ALA A 40 -16.43 -19.59 4.09
C ALA A 40 -17.25 -19.26 2.85
N ASN A 41 -18.01 -18.16 2.86
CA ASN A 41 -18.85 -17.75 1.75
C ASN A 41 -18.02 -17.24 0.56
N GLU A 42 -16.95 -16.48 0.81
CA GLU A 42 -16.01 -16.04 -0.23
C GLU A 42 -15.38 -17.23 -0.96
N ILE A 43 -14.91 -18.24 -0.22
CA ILE A 43 -14.33 -19.45 -0.82
C ILE A 43 -15.39 -20.27 -1.56
N SER A 44 -16.55 -20.54 -0.95
CA SER A 44 -17.62 -21.31 -1.58
C SER A 44 -18.10 -20.65 -2.88
N TYR A 45 -18.29 -19.33 -2.87
CA TYR A 45 -18.64 -18.59 -4.08
C TYR A 45 -17.53 -18.66 -5.13
N MET A 46 -16.28 -18.41 -4.73
CA MET A 46 -15.13 -18.43 -5.63
C MET A 46 -14.97 -19.80 -6.31
N ILE A 47 -15.05 -20.92 -5.59
CA ILE A 47 -14.90 -22.25 -6.22
C ILE A 47 -16.16 -22.70 -6.97
N GLY A 48 -17.35 -22.20 -6.58
CA GLY A 48 -18.64 -22.57 -7.15
C GLY A 48 -18.96 -21.88 -8.46
N ASN A 49 -18.52 -20.63 -8.65
CA ASN A 49 -18.87 -19.83 -9.82
C ASN A 49 -18.11 -20.24 -11.11
N THR A 50 -18.47 -19.58 -12.23
CA THR A 50 -17.93 -19.80 -13.59
C THR A 50 -16.86 -18.79 -14.01
N SER A 51 -16.50 -17.83 -13.15
CA SER A 51 -15.42 -16.86 -13.42
C SER A 51 -14.05 -17.52 -13.29
N SER A 52 -13.03 -17.04 -13.98
CA SER A 52 -11.65 -17.47 -13.72
C SER A 52 -11.09 -16.90 -12.42
N THR A 53 -11.56 -15.72 -11.97
CA THR A 53 -11.05 -15.05 -10.77
C THR A 53 -11.04 -16.00 -9.57
N SER A 54 -9.89 -16.09 -8.91
CA SER A 54 -9.64 -17.04 -7.84
C SER A 54 -8.54 -16.54 -6.92
N PHE A 55 -8.52 -17.01 -5.68
CA PHE A 55 -7.54 -16.67 -4.66
C PHE A 55 -7.34 -17.86 -3.71
N HIS A 56 -6.20 -17.90 -3.03
CA HIS A 56 -5.83 -19.08 -2.25
C HIS A 56 -6.57 -19.13 -0.92
N PHE A 57 -6.62 -17.98 -0.24
CA PHE A 57 -7.18 -17.88 1.10
C PHE A 57 -8.15 -16.71 1.22
N ALA A 58 -9.21 -16.91 2.01
CA ALA A 58 -10.02 -15.83 2.58
C ALA A 58 -9.87 -15.85 4.10
N VAL A 59 -9.85 -14.67 4.70
CA VAL A 59 -9.72 -14.48 6.16
C VAL A 59 -10.84 -13.59 6.64
N ASP A 60 -11.61 -14.06 7.63
CA ASP A 60 -12.63 -13.30 8.31
C ASP A 60 -12.26 -13.10 9.80
N ASP A 61 -13.18 -12.62 10.63
CA ASP A 61 -12.92 -12.34 12.04
C ASP A 61 -12.69 -13.60 12.89
N LYS A 62 -12.98 -14.79 12.37
CA LYS A 62 -13.03 -16.05 13.12
C LYS A 62 -12.12 -17.13 12.55
N GLU A 63 -11.94 -17.17 11.23
CA GLU A 63 -11.28 -18.28 10.57
C GLU A 63 -10.52 -17.91 9.29
N VAL A 64 -9.64 -18.83 8.90
CA VAL A 64 -8.95 -18.81 7.61
C VAL A 64 -9.46 -19.99 6.78
N ARG A 65 -9.91 -19.72 5.56
CA ARG A 65 -10.40 -20.72 4.60
C ARG A 65 -9.52 -20.78 3.37
N GLN A 66 -9.17 -21.99 2.93
CA GLN A 66 -8.38 -22.22 1.72
C GLN A 66 -9.23 -22.80 0.60
N GLY A 67 -9.20 -22.16 -0.58
CA GLY A 67 -9.93 -22.58 -1.77
C GLY A 67 -9.06 -23.08 -2.91
N ILE A 68 -7.84 -22.55 -3.06
CA ILE A 68 -6.90 -22.97 -4.11
C ILE A 68 -5.65 -23.59 -3.45
N PRO A 69 -5.16 -24.75 -3.95
CA PRO A 69 -3.88 -25.32 -3.52
C PRO A 69 -2.72 -24.33 -3.75
N THR A 70 -1.81 -24.20 -2.79
CA THR A 70 -0.69 -23.24 -2.85
C THR A 70 0.44 -23.65 -3.81
N ASN A 71 0.39 -24.86 -4.35
CA ASN A 71 1.27 -25.35 -5.42
C ASN A 71 0.69 -25.11 -6.83
N ARG A 72 -0.41 -24.35 -6.93
CA ARG A 72 -1.03 -23.95 -8.20
C ARG A 72 -1.29 -22.44 -8.19
N ASN A 73 -1.26 -21.82 -9.36
CA ASN A 73 -1.52 -20.38 -9.48
C ASN A 73 -2.98 -20.07 -9.12
N ALA A 74 -3.27 -18.83 -8.75
CA ALA A 74 -4.64 -18.31 -8.72
C ALA A 74 -4.70 -17.02 -9.56
N TRP A 75 -5.91 -16.61 -9.93
CA TRP A 75 -6.16 -15.45 -10.79
C TRP A 75 -6.65 -14.26 -9.95
N HIS A 76 -5.75 -13.69 -9.13
CA HIS A 76 -6.10 -12.65 -8.14
C HIS A 76 -5.44 -11.29 -8.40
N THR A 77 -4.39 -11.21 -9.22
CA THR A 77 -3.63 -9.95 -9.41
C THR A 77 -3.95 -9.21 -10.70
N GLY A 78 -4.68 -9.80 -11.65
CA GLY A 78 -5.07 -9.13 -12.90
C GLY A 78 -3.89 -8.55 -13.69
N ASP A 79 -2.71 -9.19 -13.61
CA ASP A 79 -1.46 -8.79 -14.28
C ASP A 79 -1.19 -9.63 -15.55
N GLY A 80 -2.26 -10.20 -16.12
CA GLY A 80 -2.22 -11.05 -17.31
C GLY A 80 -1.96 -12.53 -17.01
N LYS A 81 -2.07 -13.37 -18.05
CA LYS A 81 -1.93 -14.84 -17.98
C LYS A 81 -0.57 -15.29 -17.43
N ASN A 82 0.49 -14.54 -17.75
CA ASN A 82 1.87 -14.84 -17.39
C ASN A 82 2.45 -13.85 -16.35
N GLY A 83 1.61 -13.00 -15.78
CA GLY A 83 2.05 -12.01 -14.81
C GLY A 83 2.59 -12.65 -13.53
N THR A 84 3.61 -12.01 -12.95
CA THR A 84 4.35 -12.54 -11.79
C THR A 84 3.48 -12.66 -10.55
N GLY A 85 2.55 -11.74 -10.34
CA GLY A 85 1.59 -11.76 -9.25
C GLY A 85 0.75 -13.02 -9.28
N ASN A 86 0.07 -13.30 -10.40
CA ASN A 86 -0.74 -14.51 -10.55
C ASN A 86 0.10 -15.78 -10.49
N ARG A 87 1.28 -15.78 -11.12
CA ARG A 87 2.09 -16.99 -11.34
C ARG A 87 3.06 -17.32 -10.23
N LYS A 88 3.32 -16.41 -9.30
CA LYS A 88 4.29 -16.59 -8.21
C LYS A 88 3.82 -16.09 -6.86
N SER A 89 2.55 -15.69 -6.70
CA SER A 89 2.04 -15.23 -5.40
C SER A 89 0.86 -16.02 -4.87
N ILE A 90 0.84 -16.16 -3.54
CA ILE A 90 -0.32 -16.60 -2.79
C ILE A 90 -1.20 -15.38 -2.50
N GLY A 91 -2.39 -15.32 -3.12
CA GLY A 91 -3.44 -14.34 -2.80
C GLY A 91 -4.18 -14.63 -1.48
N VAL A 92 -4.18 -13.66 -0.57
CA VAL A 92 -4.90 -13.67 0.71
C VAL A 92 -5.93 -12.54 0.70
N GLU A 93 -7.21 -12.89 0.73
CA GLU A 93 -8.36 -11.97 0.74
C GLU A 93 -8.83 -11.67 2.17
N ILE A 94 -8.92 -10.39 2.54
CA ILE A 94 -9.47 -9.95 3.82
C ILE A 94 -10.95 -9.59 3.65
N CYS A 95 -11.81 -10.30 4.38
CA CYS A 95 -13.27 -10.19 4.32
C CYS A 95 -13.81 -8.92 5.01
N TYR A 96 -15.11 -8.63 4.84
CA TYR A 96 -15.82 -7.48 5.46
C TYR A 96 -15.30 -6.11 5.04
N SER A 97 -14.56 -6.05 3.94
CA SER A 97 -13.90 -4.83 3.52
C SER A 97 -14.84 -3.86 2.78
N LYS A 98 -16.05 -4.29 2.39
CA LYS A 98 -17.06 -3.37 1.81
C LYS A 98 -17.61 -2.42 2.86
N SER A 99 -18.08 -2.91 4.00
CA SER A 99 -18.57 -2.07 5.09
C SER A 99 -17.46 -1.61 6.03
N GLY A 100 -16.41 -2.41 6.21
CA GLY A 100 -15.31 -2.09 7.13
C GLY A 100 -15.71 -2.31 8.60
N GLY A 101 -15.31 -1.40 9.48
CA GLY A 101 -15.68 -1.42 10.90
C GLY A 101 -14.97 -2.50 11.74
N PRO A 102 -15.45 -2.76 12.97
CA PRO A 102 -14.80 -3.66 13.93
C PRO A 102 -14.59 -5.08 13.40
N LYS A 103 -15.55 -5.58 12.61
CA LYS A 103 -15.47 -6.92 12.03
C LYS A 103 -14.35 -7.03 10.99
N TYR A 104 -14.21 -6.04 10.12
CA TYR A 104 -13.07 -5.94 9.21
C TYR A 104 -11.74 -5.82 9.97
N LYS A 105 -11.68 -5.03 11.06
CA LYS A 105 -10.46 -4.91 11.88
C LYS A 105 -10.07 -6.22 12.54
N ALA A 106 -11.04 -7.01 13.01
CA ALA A 106 -10.78 -8.35 13.51
C ALA A 106 -10.27 -9.28 12.39
N ALA A 107 -10.87 -9.24 11.20
CA ALA A 107 -10.40 -9.99 10.04
C ALA A 107 -8.97 -9.59 9.60
N GLU A 108 -8.67 -8.29 9.55
CA GLU A 108 -7.33 -7.77 9.24
C GLU A 108 -6.31 -8.24 10.28
N LYS A 109 -6.66 -8.21 11.58
CA LYS A 109 -5.79 -8.71 12.66
C LYS A 109 -5.51 -10.20 12.52
N LEU A 110 -6.51 -11.01 12.17
CA LEU A 110 -6.31 -12.44 11.91
C LEU A 110 -5.45 -12.65 10.65
N ALA A 111 -5.68 -11.87 9.60
CA ALA A 111 -4.90 -11.94 8.36
C ALA A 111 -3.43 -11.59 8.57
N ILE A 112 -3.11 -10.57 9.37
CA ILE A 112 -1.74 -10.21 9.75
C ILE A 112 -1.01 -11.42 10.36
N LYS A 113 -1.63 -12.07 11.35
CA LYS A 113 -1.08 -13.26 11.99
C LYS A 113 -0.94 -14.43 11.01
N PHE A 114 -1.92 -14.62 10.14
CA PHE A 114 -1.90 -15.70 9.16
C PHE A 114 -0.82 -15.50 8.10
N VAL A 115 -0.62 -14.28 7.60
CA VAL A 115 0.47 -13.97 6.67
C VAL A 115 1.83 -14.21 7.33
N ALA A 116 2.00 -13.82 8.59
CA ALA A 116 3.22 -14.12 9.35
C ALA A 116 3.48 -15.63 9.47
N GLN A 117 2.44 -16.43 9.71
CA GLN A 117 2.56 -17.89 9.70
C GLN A 117 2.98 -18.43 8.32
N LEU A 118 2.36 -17.97 7.23
CA LEU A 118 2.73 -18.39 5.87
C LEU A 118 4.20 -18.06 5.54
N LEU A 119 4.69 -16.91 6.01
CA LEU A 119 6.09 -16.52 5.87
C LEU A 119 7.02 -17.45 6.65
N LYS A 120 6.70 -17.75 7.91
CA LYS A 120 7.48 -18.69 8.74
C LYS A 120 7.58 -20.07 8.11
N GLU A 121 6.45 -20.63 7.67
CA GLU A 121 6.38 -21.95 7.02
C GLU A 121 7.31 -22.06 5.80
N ARG A 122 7.65 -20.93 5.17
CA ARG A 122 8.46 -20.87 3.94
C ARG A 122 9.87 -20.34 4.17
N GLY A 123 10.22 -19.98 5.41
CA GLY A 123 11.49 -19.32 5.72
C GLY A 123 11.65 -17.94 5.05
N TRP A 124 10.55 -17.24 4.78
CA TRP A 124 10.55 -15.94 4.10
C TRP A 124 10.49 -14.78 5.09
N GLY A 125 11.03 -13.64 4.66
CA GLY A 125 10.92 -12.36 5.35
C GLY A 125 9.80 -11.48 4.81
N ILE A 126 9.59 -10.33 5.46
CA ILE A 126 8.55 -9.35 5.10
C ILE A 126 8.74 -8.76 3.69
N ASP A 127 9.96 -8.86 3.13
CA ASP A 127 10.29 -8.50 1.75
C ASP A 127 9.47 -9.27 0.70
N ARG A 128 8.88 -10.41 1.08
CA ARG A 128 8.01 -11.24 0.23
C ARG A 128 6.53 -10.90 0.28
N VAL A 129 6.12 -9.92 1.08
CA VAL A 129 4.73 -9.42 1.13
C VAL A 129 4.55 -8.25 0.17
N ARG A 130 3.49 -8.32 -0.63
CA ARG A 130 3.04 -7.31 -1.60
C ARG A 130 1.56 -6.99 -1.39
N LYS A 131 1.14 -5.79 -1.82
CA LYS A 131 -0.28 -5.47 -2.01
C LYS A 131 -0.64 -5.71 -3.47
N HIS A 132 -1.92 -5.94 -3.79
CA HIS A 132 -2.36 -6.09 -5.18
C HIS A 132 -1.88 -4.92 -6.05
N GLN A 133 -1.96 -3.69 -5.53
CA GLN A 133 -1.50 -2.48 -6.22
C GLN A 133 -0.08 -2.56 -6.79
N ASP A 134 0.82 -3.32 -6.18
CA ASP A 134 2.22 -3.45 -6.64
C ASP A 134 2.33 -4.19 -7.99
N TRP A 135 1.32 -4.96 -8.39
CA TRP A 135 1.35 -5.80 -9.59
C TRP A 135 0.78 -5.09 -10.82
N ASN A 136 -0.40 -4.48 -10.69
CA ASN A 136 -1.12 -3.89 -11.82
C ASN A 136 -1.73 -2.51 -11.53
N GLY A 137 -1.39 -1.91 -10.38
CA GLY A 137 -1.89 -0.59 -9.98
C GLY A 137 -3.29 -0.56 -9.38
N LYS A 138 -4.02 -1.69 -9.30
CA LYS A 138 -5.37 -1.72 -8.69
C LYS A 138 -5.32 -1.17 -7.26
N TYR A 139 -6.30 -0.35 -6.90
CA TYR A 139 -6.44 0.18 -5.55
C TYR A 139 -6.95 -0.91 -4.57
N CYS A 140 -6.07 -1.86 -4.26
CA CYS A 140 -6.33 -3.00 -3.38
C CYS A 140 -5.04 -3.35 -2.62
N PRO A 141 -5.09 -3.62 -1.31
CA PRO A 141 -6.27 -3.67 -0.42
C PRO A 141 -6.80 -2.26 -0.08
N HIS A 142 -8.04 -1.94 -0.48
CA HIS A 142 -8.53 -0.56 -0.49
C HIS A 142 -8.66 0.05 0.90
N ARG A 143 -8.99 -0.72 1.94
CA ARG A 143 -9.12 -0.21 3.31
C ARG A 143 -7.78 0.20 3.89
N ILE A 144 -6.80 -0.71 3.84
CA ILE A 144 -5.43 -0.44 4.28
C ILE A 144 -4.85 0.76 3.51
N LEU A 145 -5.09 0.83 2.20
CA LEU A 145 -4.63 1.95 1.38
C LEU A 145 -5.36 3.26 1.69
N SER A 146 -6.68 3.22 1.92
CA SER A 146 -7.47 4.42 2.26
C SER A 146 -7.07 5.03 3.60
N GLU A 147 -6.56 4.20 4.50
CA GLU A 147 -6.13 4.59 5.83
C GLU A 147 -4.63 4.90 5.88
N GLY A 148 -3.88 4.70 4.78
CA GLY A 148 -2.44 4.95 4.73
C GLY A 148 -1.58 3.96 5.51
N ARG A 149 -2.13 2.82 5.95
CA ARG A 149 -1.52 1.92 6.94
C ARG A 149 -0.73 0.75 6.35
N TRP A 150 -0.28 0.83 5.09
CA TRP A 150 0.42 -0.30 4.46
C TRP A 150 1.70 -0.67 5.19
N ASP A 151 2.50 0.33 5.58
CA ASP A 151 3.75 0.11 6.30
C ASP A 151 3.50 -0.37 7.74
N GLU A 152 2.44 0.12 8.40
CA GLU A 152 2.01 -0.38 9.71
C GLU A 152 1.58 -1.84 9.67
N VAL A 153 0.80 -2.23 8.64
CA VAL A 153 0.41 -3.63 8.43
C VAL A 153 1.63 -4.51 8.18
N LYS A 154 2.60 -4.04 7.38
CA LYS A 154 3.87 -4.76 7.18
C LYS A 154 4.66 -4.92 8.48
N ALA A 155 4.79 -3.85 9.28
CA ALA A 155 5.45 -3.90 10.57
C ALA A 155 4.74 -4.85 11.54
N ALA A 156 3.40 -4.87 11.53
CA ALA A 156 2.61 -5.79 12.34
C ALA A 156 2.82 -7.27 11.91
N ILE A 157 2.89 -7.55 10.61
CA ILE A 157 3.22 -8.89 10.09
C ILE A 157 4.63 -9.29 10.51
N GLU A 158 5.62 -8.39 10.39
CA GLU A 158 7.00 -8.66 10.81
C GLU A 158 7.10 -8.91 12.32
N LYS A 159 6.34 -8.18 13.13
CA LYS A 159 6.25 -8.40 14.58
C LYS A 159 5.67 -9.78 14.91
N GLU A 160 4.59 -10.19 14.26
CA GLU A 160 4.01 -11.53 14.44
C GLU A 160 4.96 -12.62 13.91
N LEU A 161 5.67 -12.38 12.81
CA LEU A 161 6.66 -13.31 12.26
C LEU A 161 7.81 -13.52 13.25
N LYS A 162 8.31 -12.43 13.87
CA LYS A 162 9.30 -12.49 14.93
C LYS A 162 8.80 -13.27 16.13
N ALA A 163 7.58 -13.02 16.57
CA ALA A 163 6.96 -13.74 17.69
C ALA A 163 6.81 -15.24 17.41
N LEU A 164 6.66 -15.63 16.14
CA LEU A 164 6.67 -17.01 15.71
C LEU A 164 8.09 -17.59 15.55
N GLY A 165 9.17 -16.81 15.71
CA GLY A 165 10.55 -17.27 15.48
C GLY A 165 10.88 -17.47 13.99
N GLY A 166 10.16 -16.80 13.08
CA GLY A 166 10.44 -16.83 11.66
C GLY A 166 11.61 -15.93 11.26
N LYS A 167 12.02 -16.03 9.99
CA LYS A 167 13.10 -15.22 9.41
C LYS A 167 12.66 -13.76 9.36
N THR A 168 13.00 -12.99 10.38
CA THR A 168 12.96 -11.54 10.29
C THR A 168 14.10 -11.12 9.40
N THR A 169 13.85 -10.22 8.46
CA THR A 169 14.92 -9.36 7.97
C THR A 169 15.44 -8.61 9.19
N SER A 170 16.54 -9.09 9.76
CA SER A 170 17.29 -8.31 10.74
C SER A 170 17.68 -7.04 10.02
N THR A 171 16.95 -5.96 10.26
CA THR A 171 17.53 -4.63 10.28
C THR A 171 18.53 -4.60 11.43
N SER A 172 19.63 -5.36 11.28
CA SER A 172 20.91 -4.82 11.71
C SER A 172 20.98 -3.47 11.00
N ALA A 173 20.92 -2.39 11.77
CA ALA A 173 21.32 -1.08 11.27
C ALA A 173 22.58 -1.29 10.43
N PRO A 174 22.63 -0.81 9.17
CA PRO A 174 23.77 -1.10 8.32
C PRO A 174 25.03 -0.62 9.06
N LYS A 175 25.98 -1.55 9.22
CA LYS A 175 27.31 -1.27 9.74
C LYS A 175 27.87 -0.10 8.92
N ALA A 176 28.14 0.99 9.60
CA ALA A 176 28.57 2.24 8.99
C ALA A 176 29.85 2.00 8.16
N SER A 177 29.73 2.19 6.84
CA SER A 177 30.86 2.56 5.99
C SER A 177 30.36 3.69 5.09
N GLY A 178 30.97 4.87 5.22
CA GLY A 178 30.48 6.14 4.69
C GLY A 178 30.56 6.24 3.16
N GLY A 179 29.59 5.65 2.46
CA GLY A 179 29.51 5.70 1.00
C GLY A 179 28.62 6.84 0.46
N THR A 180 28.96 7.31 -0.74
CA THR A 180 28.10 8.13 -1.60
C THR A 180 27.74 7.36 -2.88
N TYR A 181 26.67 7.77 -3.56
CA TYR A 181 26.23 7.20 -4.83
C TYR A 181 25.90 8.31 -5.82
N THR A 182 26.42 8.24 -7.04
CA THR A 182 26.07 9.20 -8.10
C THR A 182 24.93 8.65 -8.94
N VAL A 183 23.80 9.34 -8.94
CA VAL A 183 22.58 8.97 -9.68
C VAL A 183 22.87 8.83 -11.17
N LYS A 184 22.53 7.70 -11.74
CA LYS A 184 22.66 7.37 -13.16
C LYS A 184 21.33 7.52 -13.88
N LYS A 185 21.39 7.58 -15.21
CA LYS A 185 20.20 7.62 -16.06
C LYS A 185 19.37 6.36 -15.84
N GLY A 186 18.12 6.54 -15.41
CA GLY A 186 17.18 5.44 -15.14
C GLY A 186 17.01 5.08 -13.67
N ASP A 187 17.80 5.68 -12.78
CA ASP A 187 17.68 5.40 -11.35
C ASP A 187 16.42 6.02 -10.73
N THR A 188 15.98 5.37 -9.65
CA THR A 188 14.98 5.91 -8.73
C THR A 188 15.53 5.85 -7.31
N LEU A 189 15.11 6.77 -6.44
CA LEU A 189 15.60 6.80 -5.07
C LEU A 189 15.27 5.49 -4.33
N SER A 190 14.17 4.82 -4.69
CA SER A 190 13.78 3.51 -4.14
C SER A 190 14.64 2.35 -4.63
N ALA A 191 15.04 2.34 -5.90
CA ALA A 191 15.97 1.34 -6.44
C ALA A 191 17.35 1.48 -5.79
N ILE A 192 17.87 2.71 -5.69
CA ILE A 192 19.15 3.02 -5.01
C ILE A 192 19.07 2.63 -3.53
N ALA A 193 17.99 3.00 -2.84
CA ALA A 193 17.78 2.64 -1.43
C ALA A 193 17.87 1.12 -1.22
N LYS A 194 17.17 0.37 -2.07
CA LYS A 194 17.15 -1.09 -2.03
C LYS A 194 18.52 -1.69 -2.35
N GLU A 195 19.19 -1.21 -3.38
CA GLU A 195 20.51 -1.70 -3.81
C GLU A 195 21.57 -1.51 -2.72
N HIS A 196 21.51 -0.38 -2.01
CA HIS A 196 22.47 -0.03 -0.97
C HIS A 196 22.01 -0.36 0.46
N GLY A 197 20.92 -1.11 0.60
CA GLY A 197 20.46 -1.61 1.91
C GLY A 197 20.06 -0.51 2.90
N VAL A 198 19.59 0.64 2.40
CA VAL A 198 19.13 1.78 3.21
C VAL A 198 17.65 2.08 2.93
N SER A 199 16.95 2.76 3.83
CA SER A 199 15.55 3.12 3.59
C SER A 199 15.45 4.36 2.69
N VAL A 200 14.38 4.47 1.90
CA VAL A 200 14.10 5.68 1.10
C VAL A 200 13.99 6.91 2.01
N ALA A 201 13.34 6.75 3.17
CA ALA A 201 13.20 7.83 4.16
C ALA A 201 14.56 8.30 4.71
N SER A 202 15.48 7.37 4.99
CA SER A 202 16.84 7.69 5.43
C SER A 202 17.63 8.41 4.32
N LEU A 203 17.55 7.93 3.08
CA LEU A 203 18.15 8.58 1.91
C LEU A 203 17.61 9.99 1.69
N GLN A 204 16.30 10.19 1.85
CA GLN A 204 15.69 11.50 1.73
C GLN A 204 16.16 12.47 2.81
N SER A 205 16.13 12.02 4.06
CA SER A 205 16.55 12.82 5.22
C SER A 205 18.03 13.21 5.12
N LEU A 206 18.90 12.26 4.77
CA LEU A 206 20.34 12.46 4.71
C LEU A 206 20.78 13.40 3.57
N ASN A 207 19.97 13.49 2.52
CA ASN A 207 20.28 14.28 1.31
C ASN A 207 19.37 15.50 1.13
N GLY A 208 18.50 15.81 2.10
CA GLY A 208 17.54 16.90 1.98
C GLY A 208 16.57 16.75 0.80
N ILE A 209 16.31 15.52 0.35
CA ILE A 209 15.46 15.26 -0.83
C ILE A 209 14.00 15.30 -0.40
N LYS A 210 13.37 16.45 -0.70
CA LYS A 210 11.95 16.67 -0.44
C LYS A 210 11.05 15.78 -1.30
N ASN A 211 11.44 15.55 -2.56
CA ASN A 211 10.70 14.70 -3.48
C ASN A 211 11.59 13.52 -3.92
N PRO A 212 11.27 12.27 -3.52
CA PRO A 212 12.09 11.10 -3.83
C PRO A 212 12.07 10.74 -5.33
N ASN A 213 11.18 11.36 -6.12
CA ASN A 213 11.06 11.17 -7.56
C ASN A 213 11.78 12.27 -8.38
N LEU A 214 12.45 13.23 -7.73
CA LEU A 214 13.20 14.31 -8.39
C LEU A 214 14.69 14.21 -8.06
N ILE A 215 15.24 13.00 -8.17
CA ILE A 215 16.69 12.84 -8.25
C ILE A 215 17.16 13.13 -9.68
N LYS A 216 18.26 13.85 -9.81
CA LYS A 216 18.83 14.21 -11.12
C LYS A 216 20.00 13.29 -11.45
N VAL A 217 20.15 12.90 -12.71
CA VAL A 217 21.37 12.23 -13.18
C VAL A 217 22.58 13.10 -12.83
N GLY A 218 23.61 12.49 -12.25
CA GLY A 218 24.79 13.17 -11.71
C GLY A 218 24.63 13.67 -10.27
N GLN A 219 23.44 13.59 -9.66
CA GLN A 219 23.26 13.95 -8.26
C GLN A 219 23.98 12.96 -7.35
N VAL A 220 24.82 13.46 -6.45
CA VAL A 220 25.52 12.62 -5.45
C VAL A 220 24.64 12.48 -4.20
N LEU A 221 24.33 11.24 -3.85
CA LEU A 221 23.55 10.85 -2.68
C LEU A 221 24.48 10.28 -1.61
N LYS A 222 24.45 10.86 -0.42
CA LYS A 222 24.97 10.25 0.81
C LYS A 222 24.13 9.03 1.12
N LEU A 223 24.75 7.87 1.31
CA LEU A 223 24.03 6.63 1.62
C LEU A 223 23.91 6.42 3.14
N THR A 224 24.89 6.86 3.93
CA THR A 224 24.86 6.82 5.41
C THR A 224 25.54 8.06 6.01
N GLY A 225 25.10 8.53 7.18
CA GLY A 225 25.66 9.71 7.83
C GLY A 225 27.02 9.44 8.48
N SER A 226 28.03 10.25 8.15
CA SER A 226 29.17 10.44 9.04
C SER A 226 28.71 11.32 10.19
N SER A 227 28.79 10.81 11.42
CA SER A 227 28.45 11.53 12.63
C SER A 227 29.45 12.66 12.85
N THR A 228 29.03 13.90 12.62
CA THR A 228 29.58 15.06 13.32
C THR A 228 28.43 15.78 14.01
N SER A 229 28.48 15.73 15.34
CA SER A 229 27.59 16.37 16.29
C SER A 229 27.56 17.91 16.15
N SER A 230 26.40 18.48 16.54
CA SER A 230 26.11 19.89 16.90
C SER A 230 25.36 20.75 15.86
N PRO A 231 24.59 21.76 16.31
CA PRO A 231 23.37 21.67 17.11
C PRO A 231 22.12 22.00 16.25
N LYS A 232 20.94 21.58 16.74
CA LYS A 232 19.62 21.75 16.11
C LYS A 232 19.40 23.16 15.50
N PRO A 233 19.19 23.31 14.18
CA PRO A 233 18.65 24.53 13.62
C PRO A 233 17.12 24.45 13.57
N SER A 234 16.49 25.55 13.95
CA SER A 234 15.04 25.74 13.96
C SER A 234 14.43 25.63 12.55
N SER A 235 13.23 25.08 12.48
CA SER A 235 12.46 24.87 11.27
C SER A 235 11.96 26.21 10.70
N LYS A 236 12.53 26.64 9.56
CA LYS A 236 11.86 27.63 8.70
C LYS A 236 10.78 26.94 7.87
N LYS A 237 9.51 27.24 8.21
CA LYS A 237 8.30 26.96 7.43
C LYS A 237 8.48 27.39 5.97
N THR A 238 8.33 26.49 5.01
CA THR A 238 8.00 26.85 3.63
C THR A 238 6.48 26.80 3.49
N SER A 239 5.83 27.96 3.49
CA SER A 239 4.36 28.08 3.52
C SER A 239 3.75 27.74 2.16
N TYR A 240 3.03 26.62 2.08
CA TYR A 240 1.96 26.53 1.09
C TYR A 240 0.90 27.56 1.51
N VAL A 241 0.84 28.70 0.83
CA VAL A 241 -0.19 29.72 1.10
C VAL A 241 -1.53 29.17 0.64
N LEU A 242 -2.25 28.57 1.58
CA LEU A 242 -3.50 27.88 1.34
C LEU A 242 -4.68 28.86 1.35
N PRO A 243 -5.59 28.80 0.35
CA PRO A 243 -6.71 29.74 0.26
C PRO A 243 -7.63 29.60 1.47
N SER A 244 -8.23 30.71 1.90
CA SER A 244 -9.31 30.73 2.88
C SER A 244 -10.67 30.43 2.22
N GLY A 245 -11.71 30.24 3.03
CA GLY A 245 -13.07 29.99 2.56
C GLY A 245 -13.41 28.53 2.31
N VAL A 246 -14.60 28.30 1.75
CA VAL A 246 -15.15 26.96 1.46
C VAL A 246 -15.14 26.72 -0.04
N ILE A 247 -14.43 25.67 -0.48
CA ILE A 247 -14.26 25.29 -1.87
C ILE A 247 -14.77 23.84 -2.03
N ARG A 248 -15.72 23.66 -2.94
CA ARG A 248 -16.43 22.40 -3.19
C ARG A 248 -16.78 22.30 -4.67
N VAL A 249 -17.29 21.13 -5.08
CA VAL A 249 -17.85 20.94 -6.41
C VAL A 249 -19.09 21.84 -6.57
N THR A 250 -19.16 22.58 -7.66
CA THR A 250 -20.26 23.50 -8.02
C THR A 250 -20.63 23.31 -9.50
N ASN A 251 -21.74 23.90 -9.95
CA ASN A 251 -22.11 23.99 -11.36
C ASN A 251 -22.34 25.47 -11.74
N PRO A 252 -21.46 26.12 -12.52
CA PRO A 252 -20.25 25.57 -13.12
C PRO A 252 -19.17 25.23 -12.09
N MET A 253 -18.27 24.31 -12.44
CA MET A 253 -17.18 23.86 -11.56
C MET A 253 -16.24 25.01 -11.24
N ARG A 254 -15.93 25.23 -9.96
CA ARG A 254 -14.98 26.27 -9.53
C ARG A 254 -13.60 26.01 -10.10
N LYS A 255 -12.96 27.05 -10.65
CA LYS A 255 -11.62 27.00 -11.25
C LYS A 255 -10.72 28.11 -10.68
N GLY A 256 -9.42 27.99 -10.86
CA GLY A 256 -8.44 29.05 -10.62
C GLY A 256 -7.30 28.65 -9.69
N ASP A 257 -6.46 29.63 -9.34
CA ASP A 257 -5.21 29.39 -8.61
C ASP A 257 -5.43 28.89 -7.18
N ASP A 258 -6.52 29.27 -6.53
CA ASP A 258 -6.93 28.69 -5.24
C ASP A 258 -7.03 27.17 -5.31
N VAL A 259 -7.73 26.67 -6.33
CA VAL A 259 -7.92 25.24 -6.53
C VAL A 259 -6.59 24.57 -6.81
N ARG A 260 -5.75 25.18 -7.65
CA ARG A 260 -4.42 24.67 -7.96
C ARG A 260 -3.54 24.58 -6.72
N ARG A 261 -3.60 25.58 -5.82
CA ARG A 261 -2.88 25.58 -4.54
C ARG A 261 -3.34 24.44 -3.62
N ILE A 262 -4.65 24.17 -3.56
CA ILE A 262 -5.19 23.02 -2.82
C ILE A 262 -4.71 21.70 -3.43
N GLN A 263 -4.82 21.54 -4.75
CA GLN A 263 -4.37 20.35 -5.46
C GLN A 263 -2.86 20.12 -5.27
N ASN A 264 -2.05 21.18 -5.31
CA ASN A 264 -0.61 21.13 -5.04
C ASN A 264 -0.30 20.70 -3.60
N ALA A 265 -1.00 21.27 -2.62
CA ALA A 265 -0.84 20.90 -1.21
C ALA A 265 -1.26 19.44 -0.94
N LEU A 266 -2.36 19.00 -1.52
CA LEU A 266 -2.79 17.59 -1.45
C LEU A 266 -1.78 16.66 -2.13
N ALA A 267 -1.30 17.03 -3.32
CA ALA A 267 -0.29 16.28 -4.05
C ALA A 267 1.04 16.18 -3.29
N ALA A 268 1.43 17.24 -2.56
CA ALA A 268 2.59 17.23 -1.66
C ALA A 268 2.45 16.21 -0.52
N LEU A 269 1.22 15.89 -0.14
CA LEU A 269 0.88 14.85 0.83
C LEU A 269 0.42 13.54 0.19
N TYR A 270 0.69 13.32 -1.10
CA TYR A 270 0.34 12.13 -1.89
C TYR A 270 -1.17 11.90 -2.13
N PHE A 271 -2.01 12.90 -1.88
CA PHE A 271 -3.45 12.89 -2.20
C PHE A 271 -3.71 13.48 -3.60
N TYR A 272 -3.31 12.76 -4.63
CA TYR A 272 -3.45 13.23 -6.02
C TYR A 272 -4.90 13.27 -6.48
N PRO A 273 -5.38 14.37 -7.11
CA PRO A 273 -6.67 14.38 -7.80
C PRO A 273 -6.81 13.21 -8.78
N ASP A 274 -5.78 12.95 -9.59
CA ASP A 274 -5.73 11.81 -10.50
C ASP A 274 -4.29 11.39 -10.82
N LYS A 275 -3.82 10.32 -10.17
CA LYS A 275 -2.44 9.83 -10.34
C LYS A 275 -2.13 9.34 -11.77
N GLY A 276 -3.15 8.98 -12.55
CA GLY A 276 -2.97 8.52 -13.94
C GLY A 276 -3.00 9.65 -14.97
N ALA A 277 -3.45 10.85 -14.58
CA ALA A 277 -3.51 12.01 -15.46
C ALA A 277 -2.19 12.77 -15.52
N LYS A 278 -2.02 13.55 -16.60
CA LYS A 278 -0.94 14.54 -16.70
C LYS A 278 -0.96 15.45 -15.45
N ASN A 279 0.23 15.73 -14.92
CA ASN A 279 0.40 16.55 -13.72
C ASN A 279 -0.40 16.04 -12.49
N ASN A 280 -0.61 14.72 -12.38
CA ASN A 280 -1.38 14.09 -11.30
C ASN A 280 -2.81 14.65 -11.13
N GLY A 281 -3.40 15.17 -12.21
CA GLY A 281 -4.73 15.78 -12.18
C GLY A 281 -4.77 17.18 -11.56
N ILE A 282 -3.63 17.86 -11.45
CA ILE A 282 -3.54 19.26 -11.03
C ILE A 282 -3.85 20.15 -12.23
N ASP A 283 -5.12 20.43 -12.43
CA ASP A 283 -5.68 21.20 -13.54
C ASP A 283 -6.23 22.57 -13.09
N GLY A 284 -6.33 22.83 -11.79
CA GLY A 284 -6.95 24.02 -11.21
C GLY A 284 -8.48 24.00 -11.26
N VAL A 285 -9.11 22.83 -11.43
CA VAL A 285 -10.57 22.65 -11.45
C VAL A 285 -11.01 21.82 -10.25
N TYR A 286 -11.93 22.35 -9.43
CA TYR A 286 -12.41 21.64 -8.25
C TYR A 286 -13.56 20.71 -8.65
N GLY A 287 -13.19 19.61 -9.30
CA GLY A 287 -14.12 18.57 -9.74
C GLY A 287 -14.20 17.36 -8.82
N PRO A 288 -14.96 16.32 -9.21
CA PRO A 288 -15.07 15.08 -8.45
C PRO A 288 -13.72 14.46 -8.09
N LYS A 289 -12.71 14.56 -8.97
CA LYS A 289 -11.35 14.05 -8.74
C LYS A 289 -10.63 14.80 -7.60
N THR A 290 -10.71 16.13 -7.58
CA THR A 290 -10.19 16.95 -6.47
C THR A 290 -10.96 16.74 -5.18
N ALA A 291 -12.30 16.68 -5.24
CA ALA A 291 -13.13 16.36 -4.09
C ALA A 291 -12.79 14.98 -3.50
N ASN A 292 -12.50 13.98 -4.35
CA ASN A 292 -12.03 12.66 -3.91
C ASN A 292 -10.62 12.69 -3.30
N ALA A 293 -9.72 13.56 -3.77
CA ALA A 293 -8.43 13.80 -3.13
C ALA A 293 -8.60 14.43 -1.74
N VAL A 294 -9.44 15.47 -1.62
CA VAL A 294 -9.77 16.11 -0.34
C VAL A 294 -10.42 15.12 0.61
N LYS A 295 -11.36 14.30 0.13
CA LYS A 295 -12.03 13.26 0.92
C LYS A 295 -11.04 12.27 1.51
N ARG A 296 -10.09 11.77 0.70
CA ARG A 296 -9.02 10.88 1.16
C ARG A 296 -8.12 11.56 2.20
N PHE A 297 -7.75 12.82 1.98
CA PHE A 297 -6.97 13.60 2.93
C PHE A 297 -7.70 13.82 4.26
N GLN A 298 -8.99 14.15 4.21
CA GLN A 298 -9.84 14.33 5.39
C GLN A 298 -9.95 13.05 6.20
N SER A 299 -10.15 11.90 5.53
CA SER A 299 -10.22 10.58 6.17
C SER A 299 -8.97 10.28 7.00
N VAL A 300 -7.77 10.59 6.50
CA VAL A 300 -6.51 10.36 7.26
C VAL A 300 -6.20 11.45 8.29
N SER A 301 -6.91 12.58 8.23
CA SER A 301 -6.67 13.74 9.10
C SER A 301 -7.68 13.86 10.24
N GLY A 302 -8.54 12.84 10.43
CA GLY A 302 -9.56 12.81 11.47
C GLY A 302 -10.69 13.81 11.24
N LEU A 303 -10.96 14.16 9.98
CA LEU A 303 -12.03 15.09 9.59
C LEU A 303 -13.20 14.34 8.94
N THR A 304 -14.38 14.95 8.94
CA THR A 304 -15.50 14.50 8.10
C THR A 304 -15.04 14.47 6.64
N ALA A 305 -15.14 13.30 6.00
CA ALA A 305 -14.68 13.05 4.64
C ALA A 305 -15.75 13.44 3.62
N ASP A 306 -16.10 14.73 3.58
CA ASP A 306 -17.14 15.29 2.70
C ASP A 306 -16.59 15.73 1.32
N GLY A 307 -15.26 15.79 1.16
CA GLY A 307 -14.61 16.27 -0.05
C GLY A 307 -14.67 17.79 -0.21
N ILE A 308 -15.01 18.53 0.85
CA ILE A 308 -15.09 19.98 0.90
C ILE A 308 -13.81 20.55 1.52
N TYR A 309 -13.11 21.41 0.79
CA TYR A 309 -12.01 22.16 1.35
C TYR A 309 -12.59 23.34 2.13
N GLY A 310 -12.39 23.36 3.45
CA GLY A 310 -12.81 24.45 4.34
C GLY A 310 -11.80 24.67 5.47
N PRO A 311 -12.09 25.53 6.47
CA PRO A 311 -11.14 25.92 7.51
C PRO A 311 -10.48 24.73 8.24
N LYS A 312 -11.23 23.67 8.53
CA LYS A 312 -10.70 22.46 9.18
C LYS A 312 -9.73 21.68 8.28
N THR A 313 -10.08 21.50 7.00
CA THR A 313 -9.22 20.85 5.99
C THR A 313 -7.94 21.66 5.76
N LYS A 314 -8.06 23.00 5.68
CA LYS A 314 -6.93 23.92 5.59
C LYS A 314 -5.97 23.75 6.76
N ALA A 315 -6.47 23.83 8.00
CA ALA A 315 -5.64 23.72 9.20
C ALA A 315 -4.85 22.40 9.24
N LYS A 316 -5.49 21.29 8.83
CA LYS A 316 -4.81 19.99 8.74
C LYS A 316 -3.79 19.91 7.62
N LEU A 317 -4.02 20.57 6.49
CA LEU A 317 -3.02 20.68 5.43
C LEU A 317 -1.82 21.49 5.93
N GLU A 318 -2.05 22.62 6.59
CA GLU A 318 -0.98 23.47 7.16
C GLU A 318 -0.19 22.77 8.26
N GLU A 319 -0.81 21.90 9.05
CA GLU A 319 -0.13 21.08 10.07
C GLU A 319 0.82 20.04 9.45
N LYS A 320 0.47 19.53 8.27
CA LYS A 320 1.15 18.39 7.63
C LYS A 320 2.18 18.79 6.56
N LEU A 321 2.26 20.07 6.22
CA LEU A 321 3.15 20.65 5.18
C LEU A 321 4.33 21.40 5.81
#